data_AF-A0A0E3SPK8-F1
#
_entry.id   AF-A0A0E3SPK8-F1
#
_cell.length_a   1.000
_cell.length_b   1.000
_cell.length_c   1.000
_cell.angle_alpha   90.00
_cell.angle_beta   90.00
_cell.angle_gamma   90.00
#
_symmetry.space_group_name_H-M   'P 1'
#
loop_
_entity.id
_entity.type
_entity.pdbx_description
1 polymer ?
#
loop_
_entity_poly.entity_id
_entity_poly.type
_entity_poly.pdbx_seq_one_letter_code
_entity_poly.pdbx_strand_id
1 'polypeptide(L)'
;MDKLTSSDRTFIGLIVVMVLGKATWEYFDVNHPIVQQWTATWSAIIVVALLGAVCIKLAPKAGFPEIWDQKIPNKQRIVIPILLGIGFSIIEILVGLALQLPNIHVKFPLSIPVYVSGGIFLEILYHLIPVVALTWLISTILLKGERQNQAFIAVAILASLWEPVMQITGMQQMGMLTSAFFAVGLFIFIFAGNLIPITLFRKYGFLAPVIWRLADYSIWHVIWPILYY
;
A
#
# COMPACT_ATOMS: atom_id res chain seq x y z
N MET A 1 23.95 23.07 -1.91
CA MET A 1 22.85 22.20 -1.43
C MET A 1 21.71 22.34 -2.41
N ASP A 2 21.42 21.28 -3.18
CA ASP A 2 20.27 21.32 -4.08
C ASP A 2 18.98 21.51 -3.27
N LYS A 3 18.09 22.37 -3.75
CA LYS A 3 16.81 22.62 -3.09
C LYS A 3 15.94 21.36 -3.19
N LEU A 4 15.31 20.98 -2.07
CA LEU A 4 14.33 19.89 -2.04
C LEU A 4 13.21 20.14 -3.06
N THR A 5 12.88 19.11 -3.85
CA THR A 5 11.77 19.19 -4.81
C THR A 5 10.43 19.15 -4.08
N SER A 6 9.34 19.42 -4.79
CA SER A 6 7.99 19.21 -4.22
C SER A 6 7.72 17.74 -3.89
N SER A 7 8.24 16.81 -4.70
CA SER A 7 8.15 15.37 -4.41
C SER A 7 8.89 15.00 -3.13
N ASP A 8 10.09 15.55 -2.91
CA ASP A 8 10.85 15.30 -1.68
C ASP A 8 10.10 15.78 -0.44
N ARG A 9 9.56 17.01 -0.50
CA ARG A 9 8.81 17.61 0.61
C ARG A 9 7.57 16.81 0.95
N THR A 10 6.84 16.34 -0.05
CA THR A 10 5.65 15.50 0.18
C THR A 10 6.03 14.13 0.73
N PHE A 11 7.08 13.51 0.21
CA PHE A 11 7.56 12.24 0.76
C PHE A 11 7.99 12.38 2.22
N ILE A 12 8.75 13.43 2.56
CA ILE A 12 9.11 13.76 3.95
C ILE A 12 7.85 13.96 4.80
N GLY A 13 6.84 14.67 4.29
CA GLY A 13 5.55 14.84 4.96
C GLY A 13 4.86 13.50 5.27
N LEU A 14 4.86 12.56 4.32
CA LEU A 14 4.33 11.21 4.55
C LEU A 14 5.11 10.45 5.63
N ILE A 15 6.45 10.56 5.63
CA ILE A 15 7.29 9.95 6.67
C ILE A 15 6.99 10.56 8.05
N VAL A 16 6.82 11.88 8.14
CA VAL A 16 6.46 12.56 9.40
C VAL A 16 5.10 12.06 9.89
N VAL A 17 4.09 11.99 9.03
CA VAL A 17 2.76 11.46 9.40
C VAL A 17 2.85 10.00 9.88
N MET A 18 3.62 9.16 9.18
CA MET A 18 3.85 7.77 9.55
C MET A 18 4.52 7.63 10.92
N VAL A 19 5.56 8.43 11.18
CA VAL A 19 6.29 8.44 12.47
C VAL A 19 5.40 8.94 13.60
N LEU A 20 4.61 10.00 13.38
CA LEU A 20 3.69 10.52 14.40
C LEU A 20 2.58 9.50 14.71
N GLY A 21 2.03 8.84 13.68
CA GLY A 21 1.07 7.76 13.86
C GLY A 21 1.67 6.63 14.70
N LYS A 22 2.90 6.19 14.36
CA LYS A 22 3.63 5.17 15.12
C LYS A 22 3.83 5.56 16.58
N ALA A 23 4.39 6.74 16.82
CA ALA A 23 4.65 7.24 18.16
C ALA A 23 3.37 7.32 18.99
N THR A 24 2.24 7.70 18.36
CA THR A 24 0.95 7.78 19.04
C THR A 24 0.50 6.41 19.53
N TRP A 25 0.42 5.40 18.67
CA TRP A 25 -0.11 4.11 19.10
C TRP A 25 0.85 3.34 20.01
N GLU A 26 2.15 3.63 19.98
CA GLU A 26 3.11 3.13 20.98
C GLU A 26 2.99 3.84 22.32
N TYR A 27 2.81 5.16 22.33
CA TYR A 27 2.58 5.93 23.56
C TYR A 27 1.33 5.44 24.31
N PHE A 28 0.28 5.06 23.57
CA PHE A 28 -0.94 4.49 24.13
C PHE A 28 -0.91 2.96 24.33
N ASP A 29 0.25 2.32 24.14
CA ASP A 29 0.46 0.88 24.33
C ASP A 29 -0.61 0.02 23.62
N VAL A 30 -0.86 0.32 22.34
CA VAL A 30 -1.84 -0.44 21.56
C VAL A 30 -1.40 -1.90 21.49
N ASN A 31 -2.19 -2.78 22.09
CA ASN A 31 -1.95 -4.21 22.06
C ASN A 31 -2.84 -4.89 21.01
N HIS A 32 -2.31 -5.05 19.79
CA HIS A 32 -3.03 -5.69 18.68
C HIS A 32 -2.07 -6.50 17.79
N PRO A 33 -2.48 -7.66 17.23
CA PRO A 33 -1.58 -8.48 16.40
C PRO A 33 -0.93 -7.72 15.24
N ILE A 34 -1.66 -6.77 14.62
CA ILE A 34 -1.14 -5.97 13.51
C ILE A 34 0.07 -5.10 13.91
N VAL A 35 0.15 -4.66 15.16
CA VAL A 35 1.22 -3.77 15.64
C VAL A 35 2.36 -4.51 16.32
N GLN A 36 2.23 -5.83 16.50
CA GLN A 36 3.28 -6.70 17.05
C GLN A 36 4.19 -7.30 15.98
N GLN A 37 3.93 -7.02 14.70
CA GLN A 37 4.71 -7.54 13.57
C GLN A 37 6.03 -6.78 13.41
N TRP A 38 7.00 -7.39 12.72
CA TRP A 38 8.32 -6.77 12.44
C TRP A 38 8.21 -5.42 11.72
N THR A 39 7.17 -5.26 10.89
CA THR A 39 6.83 -4.04 10.16
C THR A 39 6.52 -2.87 11.08
N ALA A 40 6.23 -3.15 12.35
CA ALA A 40 5.91 -2.17 13.37
C ALA A 40 7.14 -1.72 14.17
N THR A 41 8.35 -2.15 13.83
CA THR A 41 9.59 -1.73 14.51
C THR A 41 10.10 -0.38 13.98
N TRP A 42 10.72 0.41 14.86
CA TRP A 42 11.36 1.68 14.47
C TRP A 42 12.48 1.50 13.43
N SER A 43 13.23 0.40 13.52
CA SER A 43 14.27 0.07 12.54
C SER A 43 13.69 -0.17 11.15
N ALA A 44 12.55 -0.89 11.05
CA ALA A 44 11.86 -1.08 9.78
C ALA A 44 11.40 0.27 9.18
N ILE A 45 10.83 1.17 9.99
CA ILE A 45 10.44 2.52 9.58
C ILE A 45 11.62 3.31 9.00
N ILE A 46 12.77 3.28 9.67
CA ILE A 46 13.99 3.96 9.20
C ILE A 46 14.45 3.40 7.86
N VAL A 47 14.54 2.07 7.74
CA VAL A 47 14.96 1.41 6.49
C VAL A 47 14.02 1.74 5.35
N VAL A 48 12.70 1.65 5.58
CA VAL A 48 11.66 1.97 4.59
C VAL A 48 11.71 3.45 4.19
N ALA A 49 11.92 4.37 5.14
CA ALA A 49 12.07 5.79 4.82
C ALA A 49 13.29 6.08 3.95
N LEU A 50 14.44 5.49 4.27
CA LEU A 50 15.69 5.68 3.51
C LEU A 50 15.60 5.08 2.11
N LEU A 51 15.17 3.82 1.99
CA LEU A 51 15.01 3.16 0.69
C LEU A 51 13.91 3.82 -0.14
N GLY A 52 12.82 4.24 0.50
CA GLY A 52 11.75 4.99 -0.14
C GLY A 52 12.24 6.33 -0.71
N ALA A 53 13.06 7.08 0.04
CA ALA A 53 13.64 8.33 -0.44
C ALA A 53 14.51 8.12 -1.68
N VAL A 54 15.32 7.05 -1.72
CA VAL A 54 16.08 6.67 -2.91
C VAL A 54 15.14 6.35 -4.07
N CYS A 55 14.09 5.58 -3.82
CA CYS A 55 13.13 5.18 -4.87
C CYS A 55 12.33 6.37 -5.41
N ILE A 56 12.02 7.40 -4.61
CA ILE A 56 11.42 8.65 -5.12
C ILE A 56 12.32 9.30 -6.18
N LYS A 57 13.65 9.27 -5.99
CA LYS A 57 14.60 9.80 -6.98
C LYS A 57 14.76 8.92 -8.21
N LEU A 58 14.59 7.61 -8.07
CA LEU A 58 14.69 6.65 -9.17
C LEU A 58 13.38 6.54 -9.99
N ALA A 59 12.24 6.88 -9.39
CA ALA A 59 10.92 6.72 -10.01
C ALA A 59 10.84 7.36 -11.42
N PRO A 60 11.28 8.61 -11.66
CA PRO A 60 11.29 9.19 -13.02
C PRO A 60 12.19 8.44 -14.00
N LYS A 61 13.30 7.86 -13.54
CA LYS A 61 14.23 7.07 -14.37
C LYS A 61 13.65 5.72 -14.76
N ALA A 62 12.77 5.16 -13.93
CA ALA A 62 11.93 4.02 -14.25
C ALA A 62 10.62 4.42 -14.96
N GLY A 63 10.50 5.69 -15.36
CA GLY A 63 9.35 6.36 -16.00
C GLY A 63 8.03 6.23 -15.25
N PHE A 64 8.10 6.27 -13.93
CA PHE A 64 6.96 6.64 -13.10
C PHE A 64 6.88 8.18 -13.04
N PRO A 65 5.67 8.75 -12.97
CA PRO A 65 5.52 10.18 -12.75
C PRO A 65 6.09 10.60 -11.40
N GLU A 66 6.60 11.83 -11.34
CA GLU A 66 6.86 12.49 -10.06
C GLU A 66 5.56 12.69 -9.28
N ILE A 67 5.66 12.83 -7.95
CA ILE A 67 4.48 13.01 -7.08
C ILE A 67 3.61 14.17 -7.56
N TRP A 68 4.22 15.28 -7.96
CA TRP A 68 3.54 16.49 -8.43
C TRP A 68 3.80 16.78 -9.92
N ASP A 69 3.87 15.74 -10.75
CA ASP A 69 3.98 15.90 -12.20
C ASP A 69 2.83 16.80 -12.73
N GLN A 70 3.19 17.89 -13.42
CA GLN A 70 2.25 18.91 -13.90
C GLN A 70 1.31 18.39 -14.99
N LYS A 71 1.67 17.29 -15.66
CA LYS A 71 0.84 16.67 -16.71
C LYS A 71 -0.35 15.91 -16.13
N ILE A 72 -0.34 15.61 -14.83
CA ILE A 72 -1.38 14.83 -14.16
C ILE A 72 -2.26 15.76 -13.32
N PRO A 73 -3.56 15.91 -13.66
CA PRO A 73 -4.47 16.74 -12.89
C PRO A 73 -4.79 16.12 -11.52
N ASN A 74 -5.09 16.97 -10.54
CA ASN A 74 -5.41 16.53 -9.17
C ASN A 74 -6.62 15.58 -9.10
N LYS A 75 -7.57 15.69 -10.04
CA LYS A 75 -8.69 14.73 -10.14
C LYS A 75 -8.19 13.29 -10.32
N GLN A 76 -7.15 13.08 -11.13
CA GLN A 76 -6.58 11.76 -11.36
C GLN A 76 -5.68 11.31 -10.21
N ARG A 77 -4.93 12.24 -9.61
CA ARG A 77 -4.01 11.96 -8.49
C ARG A 77 -4.73 11.68 -7.17
N ILE A 78 -5.89 12.29 -6.94
CA ILE A 78 -6.56 12.32 -5.64
C ILE A 78 -7.96 11.69 -5.75
N VAL A 79 -8.84 12.25 -6.57
CA VAL A 79 -10.27 11.87 -6.59
C VAL A 79 -10.46 10.44 -7.08
N ILE A 80 -9.79 10.04 -8.18
CA ILE A 80 -9.90 8.67 -8.70
C ILE A 80 -9.42 7.63 -7.67
N PRO A 81 -8.23 7.76 -7.05
CA PRO A 81 -7.80 6.88 -5.96
C PRO A 81 -8.79 6.79 -4.80
N ILE A 82 -9.36 7.91 -4.36
CA ILE A 82 -10.37 7.91 -3.28
C ILE A 82 -11.58 7.06 -3.67
N LEU A 83 -12.16 7.32 -4.85
CA LEU A 83 -13.34 6.60 -5.31
C LEU A 83 -13.08 5.11 -5.47
N LEU A 84 -11.89 4.74 -5.97
CA LEU A 84 -11.50 3.34 -6.09
C LEU A 84 -11.24 2.68 -4.73
N GLY A 85 -10.67 3.40 -3.75
CA GLY A 85 -10.46 2.87 -2.40
C GLY A 85 -11.78 2.66 -1.66
N ILE A 86 -12.72 3.62 -1.77
CA ILE A 86 -14.08 3.48 -1.24
C ILE A 86 -14.79 2.30 -1.91
N GLY A 87 -14.71 2.20 -3.25
CA GLY A 87 -15.32 1.09 -3.98
C GLY A 87 -14.75 -0.27 -3.56
N PHE A 88 -13.43 -0.35 -3.37
CA PHE A 88 -12.74 -1.57 -2.97
C PHE A 88 -13.12 -2.00 -1.54
N SER A 89 -13.04 -1.08 -0.57
CA SER A 89 -13.44 -1.34 0.82
C SER A 89 -14.91 -1.75 0.99
N ILE A 90 -15.83 -1.26 0.16
CA ILE A 90 -17.22 -1.77 0.16
C ILE A 90 -17.24 -3.26 -0.21
N ILE A 91 -16.45 -3.67 -1.21
CA ILE A 91 -16.33 -5.08 -1.58
C ILE A 91 -15.67 -5.87 -0.45
N GLU A 92 -14.64 -5.33 0.22
CA GLU A 92 -14.03 -5.94 1.41
C GLU A 92 -15.06 -6.21 2.51
N ILE A 93 -15.93 -5.24 2.80
CA ILE A 93 -16.99 -5.39 3.78
C ILE A 93 -17.95 -6.52 3.40
N LEU A 94 -18.40 -6.53 2.14
CA LEU A 94 -19.32 -7.57 1.66
C LEU A 94 -18.69 -8.96 1.72
N VAL A 95 -17.41 -9.08 1.34
CA VAL A 95 -16.64 -10.32 1.45
C VAL A 95 -16.48 -10.70 2.92
N GLY A 96 -16.06 -9.78 3.79
CA GLY A 96 -15.87 -10.04 5.22
C GLY A 96 -17.15 -10.51 5.91
N LEU A 97 -18.30 -9.90 5.59
CA LEU A 97 -19.61 -10.30 6.07
C LEU A 97 -20.02 -11.68 5.56
N ALA A 98 -19.84 -11.96 4.26
CA ALA A 98 -20.15 -13.25 3.67
C ALA A 98 -19.31 -14.39 4.28
N LEU A 99 -18.09 -14.06 4.73
CA LEU A 99 -17.14 -15.00 5.34
C LEU A 99 -17.20 -15.05 6.85
N GLN A 100 -18.01 -14.20 7.49
CA GLN A 100 -18.08 -14.09 8.94
C GLN A 100 -16.67 -13.93 9.56
N LEU A 101 -15.83 -13.10 8.93
CA LEU A 101 -14.48 -12.87 9.44
C LEU A 101 -14.55 -12.35 10.87
N PRO A 102 -13.66 -12.82 11.77
CA PRO A 102 -13.60 -12.29 13.11
C PRO A 102 -13.26 -10.79 13.08
N ASN A 103 -13.59 -10.08 14.16
CA ASN A 103 -13.17 -8.70 14.30
C ASN A 103 -11.62 -8.63 14.38
N ILE A 104 -11.00 -8.12 13.32
CA ILE A 104 -9.55 -7.92 13.18
C ILE A 104 -9.13 -6.46 13.34
N HIS A 105 -10.05 -5.61 13.81
CA HIS A 105 -9.88 -4.17 13.76
C HIS A 105 -9.34 -3.62 15.08
N VAL A 106 -8.38 -2.70 14.98
CA VAL A 106 -7.99 -1.88 16.13
C VAL A 106 -9.18 -1.02 16.55
N LYS A 107 -9.41 -0.87 17.85
CA LYS A 107 -10.52 -0.07 18.37
C LYS A 107 -10.30 1.43 18.12
N PHE A 108 -11.37 2.13 17.78
CA PHE A 108 -11.38 3.59 17.76
C PHE A 108 -11.10 4.16 19.17
N PRO A 109 -10.36 5.27 19.33
CA PRO A 109 -9.80 6.15 18.29
C PRO A 109 -8.43 5.73 17.75
N LEU A 110 -7.79 4.73 18.34
CA LEU A 110 -6.41 4.34 18.02
C LEU A 110 -6.28 3.62 16.67
N SER A 111 -7.40 3.20 16.07
CA SER A 111 -7.44 2.74 14.68
C SER A 111 -6.87 3.77 13.70
N ILE A 112 -7.17 5.06 13.87
CA ILE A 112 -6.69 6.11 12.95
C ILE A 112 -5.16 6.15 12.88
N PRO A 113 -4.41 6.39 13.97
CA PRO A 113 -2.95 6.45 13.89
C PRO A 113 -2.33 5.12 13.45
N VAL A 114 -2.92 3.97 13.82
CA VAL A 114 -2.42 2.65 13.38
C VAL A 114 -2.56 2.48 11.87
N TYR A 115 -3.76 2.67 11.31
CA TYR A 115 -4.00 2.41 9.89
C TYR A 115 -3.43 3.52 8.99
N VAL A 116 -3.34 4.77 9.45
CA VAL A 116 -2.64 5.82 8.69
C VAL A 116 -1.14 5.54 8.60
N SER A 117 -0.48 5.22 9.73
CA SER A 117 0.95 4.91 9.72
C SER A 117 1.25 3.62 8.97
N GLY A 118 0.48 2.56 9.22
CA GLY A 118 0.60 1.29 8.51
C GLY A 118 0.33 1.44 7.01
N GLY A 119 -0.70 2.18 6.61
CA GLY A 119 -1.03 2.38 5.20
C GLY A 119 0.11 3.04 4.42
N ILE A 120 0.69 4.12 4.96
CA ILE A 120 1.85 4.79 4.35
C ILE A 120 3.05 3.84 4.31
N PHE A 121 3.34 3.15 5.42
CA PHE A 121 4.46 2.22 5.52
C PHE A 121 4.38 1.11 4.46
N LEU A 122 3.22 0.47 4.33
CA LEU A 122 3.01 -0.65 3.40
C LEU A 122 3.08 -0.19 1.95
N GLU A 123 2.58 1.01 1.62
CA GLU A 123 2.71 1.55 0.27
C GLU A 123 4.17 1.83 -0.10
N ILE A 124 5.00 2.26 0.86
CA ILE A 124 6.43 2.41 0.60
C ILE A 124 7.10 1.03 0.47
N LEU A 125 6.84 0.13 1.41
CA LEU A 125 7.49 -1.17 1.51
C LEU A 125 7.14 -2.11 0.35
N TYR A 126 5.86 -2.21 -0.01
CA TYR A 126 5.37 -3.19 -0.98
C TYR A 126 5.15 -2.64 -2.39
N HIS A 127 5.02 -1.32 -2.55
CA HIS A 127 4.79 -0.72 -3.86
C HIS A 127 5.90 0.22 -4.30
N LEU A 128 6.34 1.17 -3.48
CA LEU A 128 7.40 2.10 -3.91
C LEU A 128 8.72 1.38 -4.12
N ILE A 129 9.23 0.71 -3.08
CA ILE A 129 10.56 0.12 -3.07
C ILE A 129 10.69 -0.99 -4.14
N PRO A 130 9.93 -2.10 -4.08
CA PRO A 130 10.14 -3.21 -4.99
C PRO A 130 9.79 -2.83 -6.42
N VAL A 131 8.68 -2.11 -6.66
CA VAL A 131 8.25 -1.81 -8.03
C VAL A 131 9.21 -0.83 -8.71
N VAL A 132 9.62 0.25 -8.03
CA VAL A 132 10.56 1.20 -8.64
C VAL A 132 11.95 0.58 -8.75
N ALA A 133 12.48 -0.03 -7.70
CA ALA A 133 13.84 -0.57 -7.73
C ALA A 133 13.99 -1.66 -8.78
N LEU A 134 13.04 -2.61 -8.87
CA LEU A 134 13.11 -3.68 -9.87
C LEU A 134 12.82 -3.16 -11.28
N THR A 135 11.84 -2.27 -11.46
CA THR A 135 11.58 -1.69 -12.79
C THR A 135 12.79 -0.90 -13.26
N TRP A 136 13.40 -0.09 -12.40
CA TRP A 136 14.62 0.65 -12.70
C TRP A 136 15.80 -0.28 -13.02
N LEU A 137 16.06 -1.27 -12.17
CA LEU A 137 17.16 -2.23 -12.39
C LEU A 137 16.98 -2.97 -13.72
N ILE A 138 15.80 -3.53 -13.96
CA ILE A 138 15.55 -4.34 -15.16
C ILE A 138 15.54 -3.44 -16.39
N SER A 139 14.70 -2.41 -16.42
CA SER A 139 14.54 -1.61 -17.63
C SER A 139 15.71 -0.67 -17.88
N THR A 140 16.13 0.11 -16.88
CA THR A 140 17.13 1.17 -17.06
C THR A 140 18.54 0.61 -17.07
N ILE A 141 18.86 -0.34 -16.17
CA ILE A 141 20.23 -0.87 -16.04
C ILE A 141 20.45 -2.08 -16.96
N LEU A 142 19.64 -3.13 -16.86
CA LEU A 142 19.86 -4.37 -17.62
C LEU A 142 19.46 -4.23 -19.09
N LEU A 143 18.32 -3.60 -19.36
CA LEU A 143 17.78 -3.41 -20.71
C LEU A 143 18.12 -2.03 -21.30
N LYS A 144 18.97 -1.23 -20.64
CA LYS A 144 19.48 0.07 -21.14
C LYS A 144 18.39 1.06 -21.56
N GLY A 145 17.26 1.05 -20.87
CA GLY A 145 16.08 1.88 -21.13
C GLY A 145 15.06 1.25 -22.09
N GLU A 146 15.36 0.10 -22.68
CA GLU A 146 14.42 -0.61 -23.55
C GLU A 146 13.35 -1.38 -22.75
N ARG A 147 12.20 -1.59 -23.39
CA ARG A 147 11.11 -2.45 -22.88
C ARG A 147 10.63 -2.12 -21.46
N GLN A 148 10.72 -0.85 -21.07
CA GLN A 148 10.37 -0.39 -19.74
C GLN A 148 8.93 -0.75 -19.35
N ASN A 149 7.98 -0.68 -20.29
CA ASN A 149 6.61 -1.06 -20.03
C ASN A 149 6.44 -2.56 -19.76
N GLN A 150 7.15 -3.41 -20.49
CA GLN A 150 7.13 -4.86 -20.29
C GLN A 150 7.78 -5.24 -18.96
N ALA A 151 8.92 -4.59 -18.62
CA ALA A 151 9.56 -4.77 -17.32
C ALA A 151 8.62 -4.37 -16.18
N PHE A 152 7.96 -3.21 -16.29
CA PHE A 152 6.95 -2.77 -15.32
C PHE A 152 5.81 -3.79 -15.18
N ILE A 153 5.22 -4.26 -16.28
CA ILE A 153 4.09 -5.23 -16.23
C ILE A 153 4.53 -6.50 -15.50
N ALA A 154 5.69 -7.05 -15.83
CA ALA A 154 6.22 -8.24 -15.17
C ALA A 154 6.41 -8.01 -13.66
N VAL A 155 7.04 -6.89 -13.28
CA VAL A 155 7.25 -6.52 -11.87
C VAL A 155 5.92 -6.30 -11.15
N ALA A 156 4.95 -5.63 -11.77
CA ALA A 156 3.64 -5.37 -11.18
C ALA A 156 2.87 -6.66 -10.89
N ILE A 157 2.88 -7.62 -11.83
CA ILE A 157 2.27 -8.93 -11.64
C ILE A 157 2.96 -9.68 -10.49
N LEU A 158 4.29 -9.77 -10.52
CA LEU A 158 5.05 -10.50 -9.49
C LEU A 158 4.86 -9.89 -8.10
N ALA A 159 4.92 -8.55 -7.98
CA ALA A 159 4.68 -7.87 -6.72
C ALA A 159 3.25 -8.12 -6.20
N SER A 160 2.26 -8.09 -7.10
CA SER A 160 0.86 -8.33 -6.73
C SER A 160 0.55 -9.79 -6.36
N LEU A 161 1.41 -10.74 -6.74
CA LEU A 161 1.25 -12.16 -6.41
C LEU A 161 1.74 -12.52 -5.01
N TRP A 162 2.61 -11.72 -4.40
CA TRP A 162 3.25 -12.07 -3.12
C TRP A 162 2.23 -12.30 -2.00
N GLU A 163 1.42 -11.28 -1.71
CA GLU A 163 0.42 -11.33 -0.64
C GLU A 163 -0.64 -12.43 -0.85
N PRO A 164 -1.31 -12.55 -2.01
CA PRO A 164 -2.34 -13.58 -2.19
C PRO A 164 -1.76 -14.99 -2.09
N VAL A 165 -0.55 -15.26 -2.59
CA VAL A 165 0.08 -16.58 -2.46
C VAL A 165 0.35 -16.91 -0.99
N MET A 166 0.95 -15.99 -0.24
CA MET A 166 1.27 -16.20 1.17
C MET A 166 0.02 -16.36 2.02
N GLN A 167 -0.99 -15.51 1.80
CA GLN A 167 -2.22 -15.52 2.58
C GLN A 167 -3.06 -16.77 2.31
N ILE A 168 -3.25 -17.15 1.04
CA ILE A 168 -4.02 -18.36 0.70
C ILE A 168 -3.32 -19.62 1.20
N THR A 169 -2.00 -19.69 1.08
CA THR A 169 -1.22 -20.84 1.58
C THR A 169 -1.31 -20.94 3.10
N GLY A 170 -1.18 -19.82 3.83
CA GLY A 170 -1.36 -19.78 5.27
C GLY A 170 -2.77 -20.20 5.71
N MET A 171 -3.81 -19.66 5.06
CA MET A 171 -5.20 -20.03 5.32
C MET A 171 -5.48 -21.51 5.03
N GLN A 172 -4.87 -22.08 3.99
CA GLN A 172 -4.97 -23.50 3.67
C GLN A 172 -4.37 -24.36 4.78
N GLN A 173 -3.16 -24.02 5.25
CA GLN A 173 -2.48 -24.74 6.33
C GLN A 173 -3.26 -24.69 7.65
N MET A 174 -4.00 -23.60 7.90
CA MET A 174 -4.86 -23.44 9.07
C MET A 174 -6.27 -24.05 8.89
N GLY A 175 -6.59 -24.64 7.73
CA GLY A 175 -7.92 -25.19 7.46
C GLY A 175 -9.03 -24.14 7.35
N MET A 176 -8.69 -22.88 7.05
CA MET A 176 -9.65 -21.76 6.97
C MET A 176 -10.31 -21.61 5.59
N LEU A 177 -9.83 -22.34 4.58
CA LEU A 177 -10.42 -22.31 3.24
C LEU A 177 -11.61 -23.27 3.14
N THR A 178 -12.80 -22.73 2.96
CA THR A 178 -14.06 -23.50 2.92
C THR A 178 -14.30 -24.24 1.60
N SER A 179 -13.71 -23.77 0.49
CA SER A 179 -13.76 -24.43 -0.82
C SER A 179 -12.67 -23.90 -1.78
N ALA A 180 -12.40 -24.63 -2.86
CA ALA A 180 -11.49 -24.16 -3.91
C ALA A 180 -12.00 -22.91 -4.64
N PHE A 181 -13.31 -22.85 -4.91
CA PHE A 181 -13.94 -21.66 -5.50
C PHE A 181 -13.72 -20.42 -4.62
N PHE A 182 -13.92 -20.60 -3.31
CA PHE A 182 -13.69 -19.54 -2.33
C PHE A 182 -12.22 -19.10 -2.30
N ALA A 183 -11.28 -20.05 -2.25
CA ALA A 183 -9.85 -19.75 -2.26
C ALA A 183 -9.44 -18.94 -3.50
N VAL A 184 -9.94 -19.32 -4.69
CA VAL A 184 -9.67 -18.58 -5.94
C VAL A 184 -10.28 -17.18 -5.90
N GLY A 185 -11.52 -17.04 -5.41
CA GLY A 185 -12.16 -15.73 -5.26
C GLY A 185 -11.35 -14.79 -4.36
N LEU A 186 -10.94 -15.27 -3.19
CA LEU A 186 -10.12 -14.49 -2.25
C LEU A 186 -8.73 -14.19 -2.82
N PHE A 187 -8.12 -15.13 -3.54
CA PHE A 187 -6.85 -14.90 -4.23
C PHE A 187 -6.95 -13.75 -5.24
N ILE A 188 -7.97 -13.79 -6.12
CA ILE A 188 -8.20 -12.75 -7.13
C ILE A 188 -8.44 -11.41 -6.46
N PHE A 189 -9.20 -11.41 -5.35
CA PHE A 189 -9.50 -10.21 -4.60
C PHE A 189 -8.25 -9.55 -4.02
N ILE A 190 -7.41 -10.30 -3.30
CA ILE A 190 -6.16 -9.80 -2.70
C ILE A 190 -5.15 -9.40 -3.80
N PHE A 191 -5.09 -10.17 -4.90
CA PHE A 191 -4.27 -9.83 -6.06
C PHE A 191 -4.69 -8.47 -6.65
N ALA A 192 -6.00 -8.23 -6.80
CA ALA A 192 -6.52 -6.95 -7.27
C ALA A 192 -6.19 -5.81 -6.31
N GLY A 193 -6.29 -6.05 -4.99
CA GLY A 193 -5.92 -5.09 -3.95
C GLY A 193 -4.47 -4.61 -4.01
N ASN A 194 -3.56 -5.42 -4.56
CA ASN A 194 -2.17 -5.03 -4.80
C ASN A 194 -1.96 -4.46 -6.21
N LEU A 195 -2.62 -5.00 -7.23
CA LEU A 195 -2.42 -4.55 -8.61
C LEU A 195 -3.01 -3.15 -8.87
N ILE A 196 -4.14 -2.82 -8.23
CA ILE A 196 -4.79 -1.50 -8.35
C ILE A 196 -3.85 -0.36 -7.92
N PRO A 197 -3.30 -0.33 -6.68
CA PRO A 197 -2.38 0.74 -6.28
C PRO A 197 -1.13 0.79 -7.16
N ILE A 198 -0.54 -0.34 -7.56
CA ILE A 198 0.61 -0.34 -8.49
C ILE A 198 0.25 0.31 -9.84
N THR A 199 -0.95 0.04 -10.35
CA THR A 199 -1.44 0.63 -11.60
C THR A 199 -1.69 2.13 -11.45
N LEU A 200 -2.27 2.55 -10.32
CA LEU A 200 -2.45 3.97 -9.99
C LEU A 200 -1.11 4.68 -9.87
N PHE A 201 -0.13 4.06 -9.24
CA PHE A 201 1.23 4.59 -9.13
C PHE A 201 1.84 4.84 -10.52
N ARG A 202 1.76 3.85 -11.41
CA ARG A 202 2.29 3.97 -12.77
C ARG A 202 1.69 5.14 -13.53
N LYS A 203 0.40 5.41 -13.33
CA LYS A 203 -0.33 6.44 -14.08
C LYS A 203 -0.24 7.83 -13.44
N TYR A 204 -0.24 7.91 -12.12
CA TYR A 204 -0.53 9.16 -11.39
C TYR A 204 0.53 9.56 -10.36
N GLY A 205 1.61 8.79 -10.22
CA GLY A 205 2.68 9.04 -9.25
C GLY A 205 2.37 8.49 -7.86
N PHE A 206 3.37 8.50 -6.97
CA PHE A 206 3.35 7.74 -5.71
C PHE A 206 2.27 8.18 -4.70
N LEU A 207 1.77 9.41 -4.79
CA LEU A 207 0.71 9.86 -3.89
C LEU A 207 -0.63 9.15 -4.16
N ALA A 208 -0.89 8.73 -5.41
CA ALA A 208 -2.14 8.07 -5.78
C ALA A 208 -2.37 6.74 -5.03
N PRO A 209 -1.43 5.77 -4.99
CA PRO A 209 -1.64 4.54 -4.23
C PRO A 209 -1.73 4.78 -2.71
N VAL A 210 -1.00 5.76 -2.17
CA VAL A 210 -1.13 6.16 -0.75
C VAL A 210 -2.55 6.64 -0.46
N ILE A 211 -3.11 7.53 -1.29
CA ILE A 211 -4.48 8.01 -1.13
C ILE A 211 -5.48 6.87 -1.28
N TRP A 212 -5.29 5.98 -2.25
CA TRP A 212 -6.15 4.80 -2.43
C TRP A 212 -6.20 3.95 -1.16
N ARG A 213 -5.04 3.58 -0.60
CA ARG A 213 -4.96 2.77 0.62
C ARG A 213 -5.55 3.49 1.83
N LEU A 214 -5.30 4.78 1.98
CA LEU A 214 -5.85 5.54 3.11
C LEU A 214 -7.39 5.68 3.01
N ALA A 215 -7.94 5.83 1.80
CA ALA A 215 -9.38 5.85 1.60
C ALA A 215 -10.01 4.49 1.92
N ASP A 216 -9.39 3.42 1.43
CA ASP A 216 -9.77 2.03 1.71
C ASP A 216 -9.76 1.74 3.22
N TYR A 217 -8.63 1.98 3.89
CA TYR A 217 -8.49 1.77 5.33
C TYR A 217 -9.43 2.63 6.17
N SER A 218 -9.74 3.85 5.74
CA SER A 218 -10.69 4.71 6.45
C SER A 218 -12.08 4.08 6.49
N ILE A 219 -12.50 3.40 5.42
CA ILE A 219 -13.80 2.73 5.38
C ILE A 219 -13.72 1.37 6.07
N TRP A 220 -12.84 0.48 5.60
CA TRP A 220 -12.77 -0.91 6.05
C TRP A 220 -12.31 -1.05 7.51
N HIS A 221 -11.31 -0.27 7.93
CA HIS A 221 -10.66 -0.44 9.23
C HIS A 221 -11.05 0.58 10.28
N VAL A 222 -11.69 1.70 9.91
CA VAL A 222 -12.09 2.75 10.87
C VAL A 222 -13.59 2.92 10.93
N ILE A 223 -14.23 3.31 9.83
CA ILE A 223 -15.67 3.65 9.83
C ILE A 223 -16.54 2.41 10.01
N TRP A 224 -16.30 1.36 9.23
CA TRP A 224 -17.12 0.14 9.31
C TRP A 224 -17.11 -0.48 10.71
N PRO A 225 -15.95 -0.66 11.38
CA PRO A 225 -15.93 -1.24 12.72
C PRO A 225 -16.66 -0.40 13.77
N ILE A 226 -16.66 0.94 13.65
CA ILE A 226 -17.43 1.82 14.56
C ILE A 226 -18.94 1.58 14.43
N LEU A 227 -19.40 1.25 13.22
CA LEU A 227 -20.83 1.10 12.91
C LEU A 227 -21.35 -0.30 13.18
N TYR A 228 -20.49 -1.32 13.08
CA TYR A 228 -20.90 -2.72 13.11
C TYR A 228 -20.50 -3.48 14.38
N TYR A 229 -19.41 -3.09 15.06
CA TYR A 229 -18.90 -3.73 16.27
C TYR A 229 -19.02 -2.83 17.51
#